data_AF-A0A1F6NT13-F1
#
_entry.id   AF-A0A1F6NT13-F1
#
_cell.length_a   1.000
_cell.length_b   1.000
_cell.length_c   1.000
_cell.angle_alpha   90.00
_cell.angle_beta   90.00
_cell.angle_gamma   90.00
#
_symmetry.space_group_name_H-M   'P 1'
#
loop_
_entity.id
_entity.type
_entity.pdbx_description
1 polymer ?
#
loop_
_entity_poly.entity_id
_entity_poly.type
_entity_poly.pdbx_seq_one_letter_code
_entity_poly.pdbx_strand_id
1 'polypeptide(L)'
;MQLLPKDSQERKYMLLGFKIIGDFGATIAVPVVVFVMIAQWLEGKYGHGPWLTIMAFVLAAALTAKMLIKKAKEYGRQYQKIDDDGKKQDLKD
;
A
#
# COMPACT_ATOMS: atom_id res chain seq x y z
N MET A 1 -14.08 -15.31 -22.88
CA MET A 1 -12.77 -15.11 -22.21
C MET A 1 -12.91 -15.50 -20.75
N GLN A 2 -12.30 -16.61 -20.33
CA GLN A 2 -12.21 -16.95 -18.91
C GLN A 2 -11.17 -16.02 -18.28
N LEU A 3 -11.64 -14.91 -17.71
CA LEU A 3 -10.81 -13.88 -17.05
C LEU A 3 -10.31 -14.30 -15.65
N LEU A 4 -10.74 -15.46 -15.15
CA LEU A 4 -10.39 -15.97 -13.84
C LEU A 4 -9.51 -17.22 -13.99
N PRO A 5 -8.33 -17.26 -13.35
CA PRO A 5 -7.45 -18.40 -13.40
C PRO A 5 -8.13 -19.62 -12.78
N LYS A 6 -8.01 -20.76 -13.46
CA LYS A 6 -8.57 -22.05 -13.04
C LYS A 6 -7.69 -22.73 -12.00
N ASP A 7 -6.41 -22.35 -11.94
CA ASP A 7 -5.43 -22.84 -10.97
C ASP A 7 -5.55 -22.13 -9.62
N SER A 8 -5.42 -22.92 -8.54
CA SER A 8 -5.64 -22.43 -7.18
C SER A 8 -4.51 -21.53 -6.68
N GLN A 9 -3.28 -21.69 -7.18
CA GLN A 9 -2.11 -20.88 -6.82
C GLN A 9 -2.12 -19.55 -7.58
N GLU A 10 -2.42 -19.57 -8.88
CA GLU A 10 -2.57 -18.34 -9.68
C GLU A 10 -3.62 -17.39 -9.08
N ARG A 11 -4.74 -17.93 -8.58
CA ARG A 11 -5.76 -17.14 -7.87
C ARG A 11 -5.24 -16.50 -6.59
N LYS A 12 -4.39 -17.19 -5.81
CA LYS A 12 -3.78 -16.64 -4.59
C LYS A 12 -2.83 -15.48 -4.92
N TYR A 13 -2.02 -15.62 -5.96
CA TYR A 13 -1.13 -14.54 -6.44
C TYR A 13 -1.92 -13.33 -6.92
N MET A 14 -2.99 -13.54 -7.70
CA MET A 14 -3.86 -12.46 -8.16
C MET A 14 -4.50 -11.70 -7.00
N LEU A 15 -5.06 -12.41 -6.01
CA LEU A 15 -5.66 -11.79 -4.82
C LEU A 15 -4.62 -11.05 -3.97
N LEU A 16 -3.42 -11.62 -3.82
CA LEU A 16 -2.32 -10.94 -3.13
C LEU A 16 -1.91 -9.65 -3.86
N GLY A 17 -1.82 -9.68 -5.18
CA GLY A 17 -1.54 -8.50 -6.01
C GLY A 17 -2.58 -7.40 -5.83
N PHE A 18 -3.87 -7.72 -5.90
CA PHE A 18 -4.95 -6.77 -5.63
C PHE A 18 -4.88 -6.19 -4.23
N LYS A 19 -4.61 -7.04 -3.23
CA LYS A 19 -4.46 -6.61 -1.84
C LYS A 19 -3.30 -5.63 -1.70
N ILE A 20 -2.14 -5.93 -2.29
CA ILE A 20 -0.96 -5.05 -2.30
C ILE A 20 -1.33 -3.68 -2.89
N ILE A 21 -1.89 -3.66 -4.10
CA ILE A 21 -2.23 -2.40 -4.79
C ILE A 21 -3.20 -1.56 -3.94
N GLY A 22 -4.25 -2.19 -3.41
CA GLY A 22 -5.23 -1.50 -2.56
C GLY A 22 -4.62 -0.97 -1.26
N ASP A 23 -3.83 -1.80 -0.57
CA ASP A 23 -3.19 -1.41 0.70
C ASP A 23 -2.15 -0.29 0.49
N PHE A 24 -1.29 -0.38 -0.53
CA PHE A 24 -0.29 0.65 -0.81
C PHE A 24 -0.95 1.95 -1.25
N GLY A 25 -1.96 1.88 -2.12
CA GLY A 25 -2.74 3.05 -2.55
C GLY A 25 -3.40 3.76 -1.36
N ALA A 26 -4.10 3.01 -0.50
CA ALA A 26 -4.73 3.58 0.68
C ALA A 26 -3.70 4.13 1.69
N THR A 27 -2.60 3.42 1.89
CA THR A 27 -1.53 3.84 2.82
C THR A 27 -0.89 5.16 2.39
N ILE A 28 -0.80 5.45 1.08
CA ILE A 28 -0.25 6.72 0.57
C ILE A 28 -1.33 7.81 0.57
N ALA A 29 -2.51 7.51 0.05
CA ALA A 29 -3.56 8.51 -0.15
C ALA A 29 -4.10 9.05 1.17
N VAL A 30 -4.36 8.18 2.16
CA VAL A 30 -5.02 8.58 3.41
C VAL A 30 -4.19 9.61 4.19
N PRO A 31 -2.89 9.39 4.48
CA PRO A 31 -2.10 10.37 5.21
C PRO A 31 -1.95 11.67 4.42
N VAL A 32 -1.65 11.61 3.12
CA VAL A 32 -1.47 12.80 2.30
C VAL A 32 -2.72 13.68 2.34
N VAL A 33 -3.90 13.10 2.10
CA VAL A 33 -5.16 13.85 2.11
C VAL A 33 -5.44 14.43 3.49
N VAL A 34 -5.33 13.64 4.56
CA VAL A 34 -5.62 14.11 5.92
C VAL A 34 -4.68 15.24 6.34
N PHE A 35 -3.37 15.09 6.12
CA PHE A 35 -2.39 16.11 6.51
C PHE A 35 -2.53 17.40 5.69
N VAL A 36 -2.73 17.30 4.37
CA VAL A 36 -2.94 18.47 3.51
C VAL A 36 -4.23 19.20 3.89
N MET A 37 -5.31 18.47 4.16
CA MET A 37 -6.58 19.08 4.53
C MET A 37 -6.50 19.83 5.87
N ILE A 38 -5.80 19.27 6.86
CA ILE A 38 -5.53 19.95 8.14
C ILE A 38 -4.67 21.18 7.92
N ALA A 39 -3.63 21.08 7.07
CA ALA A 39 -2.74 22.20 6.79
C ALA A 39 -3.45 23.36 6.10
N GLN A 40 -4.28 23.08 5.08
CA GLN A 40 -5.08 24.10 4.40
C GLN A 40 -6.07 24.78 5.33
N TRP A 41 -6.69 24.03 6.24
CA TRP A 41 -7.58 24.60 7.26
C TRP A 41 -6.81 25.55 8.20
N LEU A 42 -5.58 25.19 8.57
CA LEU A 42 -4.71 26.01 9.39
C LEU A 42 -4.22 27.27 8.64
N GLU A 43 -3.81 27.14 7.37
CA GLU A 43 -3.43 28.27 6.52
C GLU A 43 -4.57 29.27 6.35
N GLY A 44 -5.80 28.78 6.08
CA GLY A 44 -6.98 29.63 5.97
C GLY A 44 -7.32 30.38 7.26
N LYS A 45 -6.95 29.83 8.42
CA LYS A 45 -7.20 30.46 9.73
C LYS A 45 -6.12 31.44 10.16
N TYR A 46 -4.85 31.15 9.88
CA TYR A 46 -3.70 31.92 10.37
C TYR A 46 -3.05 32.83 9.32
N GLY A 47 -3.47 32.75 8.05
CA GLY A 47 -2.98 33.62 6.97
C GLY A 47 -1.52 33.39 6.57
N HIS A 48 -0.90 32.32 7.07
CA HIS A 48 0.38 31.85 6.56
C HIS A 48 0.14 31.33 5.13
N GLY A 49 0.97 31.76 4.16
CA GLY A 49 0.93 31.23 2.80
C GLY A 49 1.15 29.71 2.75
N PRO A 50 1.34 29.08 1.57
CA PRO A 50 1.25 27.62 1.35
C PRO A 50 2.35 26.77 2.02
N TRP A 51 3.09 27.34 2.97
CA TRP A 51 4.21 26.73 3.66
C TRP A 51 3.79 25.61 4.61
N LEU A 52 2.65 25.72 5.29
CA LEU A 52 2.16 24.66 6.17
C LEU A 52 1.73 23.44 5.36
N THR A 53 1.11 23.66 4.19
CA THR A 53 0.72 22.61 3.26
C THR A 53 1.95 21.87 2.73
N ILE A 54 3.02 22.58 2.37
CA ILE A 54 4.29 21.96 1.94
C ILE A 54 4.88 21.12 3.07
N MET A 55 4.97 21.66 4.28
CA MET A 55 5.52 20.94 5.45
C MET A 55 4.68 19.71 5.80
N ALA A 56 3.35 19.83 5.77
CA ALA A 56 2.44 18.72 6.02
C ALA A 56 2.57 17.61 4.96
N PHE A 57 2.74 17.98 3.69
CA PHE A 57 2.98 17.03 2.62
C PHE A 57 4.31 16.27 2.80
N VAL A 58 5.38 16.98 3.15
CA VAL A 58 6.70 16.36 3.43
C VAL A 58 6.61 15.40 4.62
N LEU A 59 5.91 15.79 5.69
CA LEU A 59 5.68 14.92 6.85
C LEU A 59 4.85 13.68 6.49
N ALA A 60 3.80 13.85 5.69
CA ALA A 60 3.00 12.73 5.18
C ALA A 60 3.85 11.80 4.30
N ALA A 61 4.68 12.34 3.41
CA ALA A 61 5.59 11.56 2.57
C ALA A 61 6.61 10.76 3.41
N ALA A 62 7.20 11.37 4.43
CA ALA A 62 8.13 10.69 5.33
C ALA A 62 7.46 9.55 6.12
N LEU A 63 6.24 9.80 6.62
CA LEU A 63 5.47 8.83 7.39
C LEU A 63 5.04 7.64 6.51
N THR A 64 4.53 7.92 5.32
CA THR A 64 4.16 6.90 4.32
C THR A 64 5.37 6.08 3.89
N ALA A 65 6.51 6.70 3.61
CA ALA A 65 7.75 5.99 3.25
C ALA A 65 8.16 4.96 4.31
N LYS A 66 8.11 5.31 5.60
CA LYS A 66 8.37 4.35 6.68
C LYS A 66 7.36 3.20 6.71
N MET A 67 6.07 3.50 6.51
CA MET A 67 5.03 2.46 6.47
C MET A 67 5.20 1.52 5.27
N LEU A 68 5.56 2.06 4.10
CA LEU A 68 5.82 1.30 2.88
C LEU A 68 6.92 0.27 3.08
N ILE A 69 8.05 0.65 3.70
CA ILE A 69 9.17 -0.28 3.92
C ILE A 69 8.74 -1.47 4.77
N LYS A 70 7.95 -1.23 5.83
CA LYS A 70 7.44 -2.30 6.70
C LYS A 70 6.48 -3.22 5.93
N LYS A 71 5.54 -2.65 5.18
CA LYS A 71 4.57 -3.39 4.38
C LYS A 71 5.23 -4.19 3.26
N ALA A 72 6.19 -3.61 2.54
CA ALA A 72 6.91 -4.29 1.46
C ALA A 72 7.60 -5.57 1.95
N LYS A 73 8.27 -5.51 3.11
CA LYS A 73 8.87 -6.71 3.74
C LYS A 73 7.83 -7.76 4.11
N GLU A 74 6.64 -7.34 4.55
CA GLU A 74 5.57 -8.25 4.94
C GLU A 74 4.93 -8.96 3.72
N TYR A 75 4.65 -8.22 2.65
CA TYR A 75 4.14 -8.81 1.42
C TYR A 75 5.16 -9.70 0.72
N GLY A 76 6.46 -9.36 0.79
CA GLY A 76 7.53 -10.24 0.32
C GLY A 76 7.52 -11.60 1.00
N ARG A 77 7.30 -11.64 2.33
CA ARG A 77 7.12 -12.91 3.06
C ARG A 77 5.84 -13.64 2.67
N GLN A 78 4.73 -12.94 2.43
CA GLN A 78 3.49 -13.57 1.98
C GLN A 78 3.65 -14.19 0.59
N TYR A 79 4.37 -13.52 -0.31
CA TYR A 79 4.68 -14.05 -1.64
C TYR A 79 5.51 -15.33 -1.56
N GLN A 80 6.59 -15.35 -0.78
CA GLN A 80 7.42 -16.55 -0.59
C GLN A 80 6.64 -17.73 -0.01
N LYS A 81 5.68 -17.48 0.90
CA LYS A 81 4.82 -18.55 1.44
C LYS A 81 3.92 -19.17 0.38
N ILE A 82 3.39 -18.38 -0.55
CA ILE A 82 2.57 -18.91 -1.65
C ILE A 82 3.45 -19.73 -2.60
N ASP A 83 4.68 -19.31 -2.86
CA ASP A 83 5.65 -20.06 -3.69
C ASP A 83 6.01 -21.42 -3.05
N ASP A 84 6.34 -21.43 -1.76
CA ASP A 84 6.65 -22.65 -1.01
C ASP A 84 5.45 -23.62 -0.92
N ASP A 85 4.24 -23.08 -0.74
CA ASP A 85 3.01 -23.88 -0.70
C ASP A 85 2.65 -24.46 -2.07
N GLY A 86 2.95 -23.73 -3.16
CA GLY A 86 2.83 -24.22 -4.53
C GLY A 86 3.76 -25.42 -4.77
N LYS A 87 5.05 -25.28 -4.47
CA LYS A 87 6.04 -26.37 -4.63
C LYS A 87 5.70 -27.63 -3.84
N LYS A 88 5.10 -27.50 -2.65
CA LYS A 88 4.68 -28.65 -1.83
C LYS A 88 3.46 -29.39 -2.39
N GLN A 89 2.61 -28.73 -3.16
CA GLN A 89 1.51 -29.40 -3.86
C GLN A 89 2.04 -30.23 -5.02
N ASP A 90 2.95 -29.68 -5.82
CA ASP A 90 3.56 -30.38 -6.97
C ASP A 90 4.37 -31.65 -6.58
N LEU A 91 4.83 -31.76 -5.32
CA LEU A 91 5.53 -32.95 -4.81
C LEU A 91 4.58 -34.06 -4.28
N LYS A 92 3.29 -33.78 -4.14
CA LYS A 92 2.29 -34.72 -3.60
C LYS A 92 1.39 -35.33 -4.67
N ASP A 93 1.36 -34.75 -5.87
CA ASP A 93 0.70 -35.27 -7.07
C ASP A 93 1.63 -36.19 -7.87
#